data_AF-A0A8J4VIS7-F1
#
_entry.id   AF-A0A8J4VIS7-F1
#
_cell.length_a   1.000
_cell.length_b   1.000
_cell.length_c   1.000
_cell.angle_alpha   90.00
_cell.angle_beta   90.00
_cell.angle_gamma   90.00
#
_symmetry.space_group_name_H-M   'P 1'
#
loop_
_entity.id
_entity.type
_entity.pdbx_description
1 polymer ?
#
loop_
_entity_poly.entity_id
_entity_poly.type
_entity_poly.pdbx_seq_one_letter_code
_entity_poly.pdbx_strand_id
1 'polypeptide(L)'
;MGLLKLPLVVLVCSVFSLLSFIALCDTSELTVKFLETPHAFSNLSSTKFVFEVLVGGSGACINSNITCKLDDGFGRINASQCENGTVLCEGLHDGNHKFEVCPNGTQGVGCSSYYWTVDTVPPTANISASTPFTNALNVSINMSFSEPCTGGGGFACSSVNACNLLVHGAGKVIPNSLKILQPNLQYSVLVGLSSTAQYGRVILVMDMNFCTDSAGNKFKETKILLSLCISIDEVSTSLLTFPKGNFN
;
A
#
# COMPACT_ATOMS: atom_id res chain seq x y z
N MET A 1 8.96 2.17 88.85
CA MET A 1 8.03 2.50 87.75
C MET A 1 8.78 3.40 86.77
N GLY A 2 9.10 3.08 85.53
CA GLY A 2 8.99 1.87 84.71
C GLY A 2 9.74 2.21 83.40
N LEU A 3 10.69 1.36 82.99
CA LEU A 3 11.43 1.52 81.73
C LEU A 3 10.43 1.44 80.56
N LEU A 4 10.29 2.53 79.79
CA LEU A 4 9.55 2.49 78.52
C LEU A 4 10.39 1.74 77.47
N LYS A 5 10.03 0.47 77.24
CA LYS A 5 10.44 -0.28 76.06
C LYS A 5 9.77 0.35 74.84
N LEU A 6 10.52 1.10 74.05
CA LEU A 6 10.10 1.48 72.69
C LEU A 6 10.02 0.18 71.87
N PRO A 7 8.87 -0.17 71.28
CA PRO A 7 8.71 -1.49 70.68
C PRO A 7 9.48 -1.55 69.36
N LEU A 8 10.30 -2.60 69.23
CA LEU A 8 10.95 -3.12 68.03
C LEU A 8 10.05 -3.11 66.77
N VAL A 9 8.73 -3.07 66.98
CA VAL A 9 7.65 -3.01 65.98
C VAL A 9 7.74 -1.79 65.06
N VAL A 10 8.15 -0.61 65.56
CA VAL A 10 8.20 0.61 64.72
C VAL A 10 9.33 0.54 63.70
N LEU A 11 10.47 -0.08 64.06
CA LEU A 11 11.61 -0.26 63.17
C LEU A 11 11.31 -1.29 62.05
N VAL A 12 10.54 -2.35 62.37
CA VAL A 12 10.14 -3.37 61.40
C VAL A 12 9.15 -2.82 60.36
N CYS A 13 8.24 -1.91 60.76
CA CYS A 13 7.30 -1.27 59.84
C CYS A 13 7.97 -0.30 58.85
N SER A 14 9.09 0.33 59.24
CA SER A 14 9.87 1.20 58.35
C SER A 14 10.65 0.42 57.29
N VAL A 15 11.13 -0.79 57.61
CA VAL A 15 11.82 -1.67 56.65
C VAL A 15 10.83 -2.25 55.64
N PHE A 16 9.60 -2.57 56.06
CA PHE A 16 8.55 -3.04 55.14
C PHE A 16 7.98 -1.94 54.23
N SER A 17 8.08 -0.66 54.59
CA SER A 17 7.63 0.45 53.73
C SER A 17 8.64 0.83 52.64
N LEU A 18 9.88 0.32 52.70
CA LEU A 18 10.91 0.48 51.67
C LEU A 18 11.09 -0.75 50.77
N LEU A 19 10.29 -1.80 50.97
CA LEU A 19 10.10 -2.82 49.93
C LEU A 19 9.22 -2.20 48.85
N SER A 20 9.87 -1.42 47.99
CA SER A 20 9.36 -1.10 46.66
C SER A 20 8.79 -2.37 46.07
N PHE A 21 7.54 -2.32 45.60
CA PHE A 21 6.90 -3.38 44.84
C PHE A 21 7.68 -3.60 43.53
N ILE A 22 8.83 -4.24 43.61
CA ILE A 22 9.44 -4.91 42.46
C ILE A 22 8.57 -6.15 42.30
N ALA A 23 7.54 -6.04 41.47
CA ALA A 23 6.82 -7.20 40.99
C ALA A 23 7.82 -8.04 40.19
N LEU A 24 8.35 -9.10 40.80
CA LEU A 24 9.09 -10.12 40.07
C LEU A 24 8.10 -10.80 39.12
N CYS A 25 8.42 -10.83 37.82
CA CYS A 25 7.68 -11.55 36.79
C CYS A 25 7.83 -13.05 37.02
N ASP A 26 7.12 -13.61 38.00
CA ASP A 26 7.06 -15.06 38.18
C ASP A 26 5.58 -15.44 38.29
N THR A 27 5.05 -16.02 37.20
CA THR A 27 3.70 -16.61 37.01
C THR A 27 2.53 -15.74 36.52
N SER A 28 2.71 -14.45 36.23
CA SER A 28 1.64 -13.63 35.64
C SER A 28 1.58 -13.75 34.11
N GLU A 29 0.36 -13.87 33.54
CA GLU A 29 0.15 -13.82 32.09
C GLU A 29 0.61 -12.47 31.55
N LEU A 30 1.55 -12.49 30.60
CA LEU A 30 2.11 -11.31 29.97
C LEU A 30 1.35 -11.02 28.68
N THR A 31 0.87 -9.79 28.50
CA THR A 31 0.21 -9.35 27.27
C THR A 31 1.05 -8.27 26.60
N VAL A 32 1.21 -8.35 25.28
CA VAL A 32 1.83 -7.27 24.49
C VAL A 32 0.72 -6.41 23.90
N LYS A 33 0.85 -5.09 24.03
CA LYS A 33 -0.05 -4.13 23.40
C LYS A 33 0.73 -3.24 22.44
N PHE A 34 0.36 -3.29 21.16
CA PHE A 34 0.91 -2.38 20.15
C PHE A 34 0.29 -0.98 20.30
N LEU A 35 1.15 0.02 20.41
CA LEU A 35 0.81 1.45 20.55
C LEU A 35 0.98 2.19 19.21
N GLU A 36 1.96 1.79 18.40
CA GLU A 36 2.23 2.32 17.06
C GLU A 36 2.51 1.15 16.12
N THR A 37 1.82 1.11 14.99
CA THR A 37 1.94 0.05 13.96
C THR A 37 1.89 0.69 12.57
N PRO A 38 2.44 0.03 11.52
CA PRO A 38 2.17 0.46 10.14
C PRO A 38 0.67 0.42 9.83
N HIS A 39 0.28 1.06 8.75
CA HIS A 39 -1.00 0.78 8.11
C HIS A 39 -1.02 -0.67 7.61
N ALA A 40 -2.21 -1.27 7.57
CA ALA A 40 -2.39 -2.65 7.08
C ALA A 40 -1.83 -2.86 5.66
N PHE A 41 -1.89 -1.80 4.83
CA PHE A 41 -1.21 -1.70 3.53
C PHE A 41 -0.34 -0.45 3.57
N SER A 42 0.96 -0.59 3.29
CA SER A 42 1.91 0.51 3.35
C SER A 42 2.79 0.55 2.12
N ASN A 43 3.01 1.75 1.60
CA ASN A 43 3.97 2.01 0.52
C ASN A 43 5.40 2.29 0.99
N LEU A 44 5.73 1.95 2.23
CA LEU A 44 7.04 2.19 2.80
C LEU A 44 7.78 0.87 2.99
N SER A 45 9.04 0.83 2.56
CA SER A 45 9.97 -0.28 2.80
C SER A 45 10.57 -0.29 4.22
N SER A 46 10.00 0.52 5.11
CA SER A 46 10.38 0.61 6.51
C SER A 46 9.17 0.96 7.37
N THR A 47 9.13 0.44 8.59
CA THR A 47 8.09 0.77 9.56
C THR A 47 8.64 0.81 10.98
N LYS A 48 7.89 1.48 11.87
CA LYS A 48 8.16 1.58 13.29
C LYS A 48 7.04 0.89 14.06
N PHE A 49 7.43 0.04 15.00
CA PHE A 49 6.56 -0.52 16.02
C PHE A 49 6.87 0.14 17.36
N VAL A 50 5.82 0.50 18.10
CA VAL A 50 5.92 0.81 19.53
C VAL A 50 4.96 -0.10 20.27
N PHE A 51 5.41 -0.75 21.34
CA PHE A 51 4.60 -1.66 22.13
C PHE A 51 4.97 -1.60 23.61
N GLU A 52 4.03 -2.01 24.45
CA GLU A 52 4.22 -2.19 25.88
C GLU A 52 3.91 -3.63 26.30
N VAL A 53 4.66 -4.15 27.27
CA VAL A 53 4.41 -5.47 27.87
C VAL A 53 3.78 -5.27 29.24
N LEU A 54 2.56 -5.79 29.40
CA LEU A 54 1.74 -5.64 30.59
C LEU A 54 1.73 -6.93 31.40
N VAL A 55 1.92 -6.79 32.72
CA VAL A 55 1.81 -7.87 33.72
C VAL A 55 0.48 -7.71 34.43
N GLY A 56 -0.40 -8.72 34.36
CA GLY A 56 -1.64 -8.72 35.17
C GLY A 56 -2.51 -7.47 35.04
N GLY A 57 -2.55 -6.87 33.85
CA GLY A 57 -3.42 -5.74 33.49
C GLY A 57 -3.08 -4.36 34.06
N SER A 58 -1.99 -4.17 34.82
CA SER A 58 -1.73 -2.85 35.44
C SER A 58 -0.27 -2.44 35.73
N GLY A 59 0.74 -3.27 35.42
CA GLY A 59 2.15 -2.90 35.63
C GLY A 59 3.08 -3.31 34.49
N ALA A 60 4.09 -2.49 34.20
CA ALA A 60 5.16 -2.79 33.25
C ALA A 60 6.23 -3.68 33.92
N CYS A 61 6.62 -4.80 33.28
CA CYS A 61 7.74 -5.61 33.76
C CYS A 61 9.05 -5.01 33.27
N ILE A 62 9.98 -4.71 34.19
CA ILE A 62 11.26 -4.08 33.85
C ILE A 62 12.38 -5.10 33.54
N ASN A 63 12.13 -6.41 33.68
CA ASN A 63 13.15 -7.47 33.49
C ASN A 63 12.65 -8.70 32.70
N SER A 64 11.74 -8.54 31.74
CA SER A 64 11.32 -9.65 30.87
C SER A 64 12.29 -9.79 29.70
N ASN A 65 12.75 -11.02 29.42
CA ASN A 65 13.46 -11.31 28.16
C ASN A 65 12.45 -11.18 27.01
N ILE A 66 12.47 -10.06 26.30
CA ILE A 66 11.55 -9.79 25.17
C ILE A 66 12.29 -10.12 23.89
N THR A 67 11.73 -11.02 23.09
CA THR A 67 12.25 -11.33 21.76
C THR A 67 11.30 -10.82 20.70
N CYS A 68 11.85 -10.14 19.70
CA CYS A 68 11.12 -9.67 18.53
C CYS A 68 11.57 -10.47 17.30
N LYS A 69 10.61 -10.86 16.47
CA LYS A 69 10.85 -11.57 15.22
C LYS A 69 10.13 -10.83 14.10
N LEU A 70 10.86 -10.50 13.03
CA LEU A 70 10.32 -9.97 11.79
C LEU A 70 10.43 -11.08 10.74
N ASP A 71 9.27 -11.51 10.23
CA ASP A 71 9.14 -12.63 9.31
C ASP A 71 9.94 -13.85 9.77
N ASP A 72 10.34 -14.73 8.87
CA ASP A 72 11.27 -15.82 9.19
C ASP A 72 12.75 -15.40 9.15
N GLY A 73 13.04 -14.14 9.52
CA GLY A 73 14.38 -13.53 9.47
C GLY A 73 14.68 -12.77 8.18
N PHE A 74 13.67 -12.50 7.36
CA PHE A 74 13.77 -11.61 6.21
C PHE A 74 13.53 -10.16 6.67
N GLY A 75 14.41 -9.23 6.29
CA GLY A 75 14.41 -7.84 6.79
C GLY A 75 15.38 -7.61 7.95
N ARG A 76 15.55 -6.35 8.36
CA ARG A 76 16.44 -5.96 9.46
C ARG A 76 15.62 -5.38 10.60
N ILE A 77 15.75 -5.99 11.78
CA ILE A 77 15.34 -5.39 13.04
C ILE A 77 16.57 -4.97 13.82
N ASN A 78 16.49 -3.83 14.50
CA ASN A 78 17.52 -3.44 15.45
C ASN A 78 17.23 -4.09 16.81
N ALA A 79 17.91 -5.21 17.09
CA ALA A 79 17.65 -6.06 18.25
C ALA A 79 17.74 -5.32 19.60
N SER A 80 18.62 -4.32 19.74
CA SER A 80 18.75 -3.54 20.98
C SER A 80 17.52 -2.69 21.29
N GLN A 81 16.61 -2.50 20.32
CA GLN A 81 15.41 -1.69 20.52
C GLN A 81 14.19 -2.53 20.94
N CYS A 82 14.25 -3.86 20.78
CA CYS A 82 13.17 -4.77 21.18
C CYS A 82 12.90 -4.70 22.69
N GLU A 83 13.95 -4.64 23.51
CA GLU A 83 13.85 -4.49 24.97
C GLU A 83 13.24 -3.14 25.39
N ASN A 84 13.42 -2.10 24.56
CA ASN A 84 12.90 -0.75 24.81
C ASN A 84 11.47 -0.55 24.31
N GLY A 85 10.81 -1.59 23.78
CA GLY A 85 9.44 -1.51 23.27
C GLY A 85 9.28 -0.67 22.01
N THR A 86 10.37 -0.31 21.32
CA THR A 86 10.32 0.45 20.06
C THR A 86 11.17 -0.27 19.04
N VAL A 87 10.65 -0.68 17.90
CA VAL A 87 11.43 -1.42 16.89
C VAL A 87 11.29 -0.77 15.53
N LEU A 88 12.42 -0.47 14.90
CA LEU A 88 12.48 -0.10 13.49
C LEU A 88 12.73 -1.36 12.64
N CYS A 89 11.85 -1.57 11.68
CA CYS A 89 11.98 -2.59 10.65
C CYS A 89 12.35 -1.90 9.33
N GLU A 90 13.49 -2.26 8.75
CA GLU A 90 14.00 -1.64 7.52
C GLU A 90 14.31 -2.69 6.45
N GLY A 91 14.29 -2.26 5.18
CA GLY A 91 14.59 -3.12 4.05
C GLY A 91 13.49 -4.15 3.78
N LEU A 92 12.24 -3.77 4.03
CA LEU A 92 11.07 -4.58 3.71
C LEU A 92 10.86 -4.60 2.19
N HIS A 93 10.53 -5.78 1.67
CA HIS A 93 10.21 -5.99 0.26
C HIS A 93 8.69 -5.98 0.07
N ASP A 94 8.21 -5.86 -1.16
CA ASP A 94 6.77 -5.98 -1.40
C ASP A 94 6.27 -7.39 -1.01
N GLY A 95 5.13 -7.44 -0.33
CA GLY A 95 4.53 -8.67 0.15
C GLY A 95 4.00 -8.58 1.57
N ASN A 96 3.58 -9.74 2.09
CA ASN A 96 3.05 -9.85 3.44
C ASN A 96 4.19 -9.98 4.46
N HIS A 97 4.04 -9.25 5.55
CA HIS A 97 4.97 -9.25 6.67
C HIS A 97 4.26 -9.58 7.97
N LYS A 98 5.03 -10.16 8.89
CA LYS A 98 4.63 -10.50 10.24
C LYS A 98 5.68 -9.99 11.23
N PHE A 99 5.24 -9.19 12.18
CA PHE A 99 6.04 -8.79 13.34
C PHE A 99 5.50 -9.48 14.58
N GLU A 100 6.35 -10.20 15.29
CA GLU A 100 5.99 -10.97 16.47
C GLU A 100 6.83 -10.52 17.67
N VAL A 101 6.16 -10.30 18.80
CA VAL A 101 6.78 -9.95 20.08
C VAL A 101 6.42 -11.04 21.08
N CYS A 102 7.44 -11.67 21.67
CA CYS A 102 7.28 -12.72 22.66
C CYS A 102 7.88 -12.30 24.01
N PRO A 103 7.04 -12.10 25.04
CA PRO A 103 7.50 -11.99 26.41
C PRO A 103 8.07 -13.33 26.88
N ASN A 104 9.18 -13.32 27.61
CA ASN A 104 9.90 -14.50 28.13
C ASN A 104 10.62 -15.36 27.09
N GLY A 105 10.75 -14.90 25.85
CA GLY A 105 11.58 -15.52 24.81
C GLY A 105 11.10 -16.88 24.27
N THR A 106 10.00 -17.45 24.78
CA THR A 106 9.42 -18.68 24.24
C THR A 106 8.46 -18.38 23.10
N GLN A 107 8.83 -18.77 21.87
CA GLN A 107 7.96 -18.66 20.70
C GLN A 107 6.66 -19.47 20.89
N GLY A 108 5.51 -18.83 20.67
CA GLY A 108 4.19 -19.48 20.60
C GLY A 108 3.29 -19.36 21.82
N VAL A 109 3.83 -19.17 23.04
CA VAL A 109 3.02 -19.01 24.26
C VAL A 109 3.16 -17.56 24.75
N GLY A 110 2.07 -16.78 24.69
CA GLY A 110 2.05 -15.38 25.12
C GLY A 110 2.61 -14.37 24.10
N CYS A 111 2.97 -14.81 22.90
CA CYS A 111 3.41 -13.90 21.83
C CYS A 111 2.24 -13.15 21.19
N SER A 112 2.47 -11.90 20.80
CA SER A 112 1.53 -11.13 19.98
C SER A 112 2.12 -10.86 18.60
N SER A 113 1.28 -10.98 17.57
CA SER A 113 1.67 -10.79 16.17
C SER A 113 0.89 -9.64 15.54
N TYR A 114 1.56 -8.90 14.66
CA TYR A 114 0.96 -7.91 13.78
C TYR A 114 1.28 -8.25 12.33
N TYR A 115 0.28 -8.16 11.46
CA TYR A 115 0.40 -8.48 10.04
C TYR A 115 0.13 -7.23 9.21
N TRP A 116 0.92 -7.01 8.18
CA TRP A 116 0.71 -5.96 7.18
C TRP A 116 1.27 -6.37 5.83
N THR A 117 0.94 -5.61 4.81
CA THR A 117 1.48 -5.77 3.46
C THR A 117 2.26 -4.52 3.09
N VAL A 118 3.47 -4.72 2.58
CA VAL A 118 4.24 -3.66 1.92
C VAL A 118 3.97 -3.76 0.43
N ASP A 119 3.68 -2.63 -0.18
CA ASP A 119 3.52 -2.50 -1.62
C ASP A 119 4.04 -1.14 -2.06
N THR A 120 5.22 -1.13 -2.66
CA THR A 120 5.92 0.06 -3.15
C THR A 120 5.66 0.33 -4.63
N VAL A 121 4.88 -0.51 -5.30
CA VAL A 121 4.64 -0.43 -6.75
C VAL A 121 3.41 0.43 -7.02
N PRO A 122 3.53 1.52 -7.80
CA PRO A 122 2.36 2.29 -8.18
C PRO A 122 1.46 1.57 -9.19
N PRO A 123 0.15 1.89 -9.20
CA PRO A 123 -0.75 1.39 -10.21
C PRO A 123 -0.31 1.88 -11.60
N THR A 124 -0.38 0.97 -12.57
CA THR A 124 -0.14 1.22 -14.00
C THR A 124 -1.44 1.08 -14.79
N ALA A 125 -1.49 1.65 -15.99
CA ALA A 125 -2.64 1.57 -16.87
C ALA A 125 -2.24 1.11 -18.26
N ASN A 126 -3.07 0.29 -18.87
CA ASN A 126 -2.97 -0.07 -20.28
C ASN A 126 -4.17 0.48 -21.04
N ILE A 127 -3.93 1.05 -22.21
CA ILE A 127 -4.98 1.57 -23.10
C ILE A 127 -4.93 0.77 -24.40
N SER A 128 -6.10 0.30 -24.85
CA SER A 128 -6.22 -0.48 -26.07
C SER A 128 -7.45 -0.08 -26.89
N ALA A 129 -7.35 -0.29 -28.19
CA ALA A 129 -8.44 -0.22 -29.14
C ALA A 129 -8.44 -1.49 -29.97
N SER A 130 -9.56 -1.81 -30.63
CA SER A 130 -9.67 -2.99 -31.50
C SER A 130 -8.68 -2.97 -32.66
N THR A 131 -8.37 -1.78 -33.17
CA THR A 131 -7.44 -1.59 -34.29
C THR A 131 -6.58 -0.34 -34.06
N PRO A 132 -5.30 -0.34 -34.51
CA PRO A 132 -4.44 0.84 -34.48
C PRO A 132 -4.76 1.84 -35.60
N PHE A 133 -5.61 1.47 -36.56
CA PHE A 133 -6.10 2.30 -37.65
C PHE A 133 -7.63 2.27 -37.70
N THR A 134 -8.26 3.40 -38.01
CA THR A 134 -9.72 3.46 -38.15
C THR A 134 -10.18 4.62 -39.02
N ASN A 135 -11.29 4.39 -39.74
CA ASN A 135 -12.07 5.38 -40.48
C ASN A 135 -13.41 5.70 -39.79
N ALA A 136 -13.70 5.09 -38.65
CA ALA A 136 -14.93 5.31 -37.91
C ALA A 136 -14.91 6.67 -37.18
N LEU A 137 -16.06 7.35 -37.11
CA LEU A 137 -16.18 8.60 -36.36
C LEU A 137 -16.11 8.42 -34.84
N ASN A 138 -16.38 7.22 -34.34
CA ASN A 138 -16.30 6.89 -32.91
C ASN A 138 -15.52 5.61 -32.73
N VAL A 139 -14.59 5.60 -31.76
CA VAL A 139 -13.71 4.47 -31.48
C VAL A 139 -13.85 4.10 -30.02
N SER A 140 -14.06 2.82 -29.74
CA SER A 140 -14.10 2.31 -28.38
C SER A 140 -12.68 2.13 -27.85
N ILE A 141 -12.40 2.77 -26.74
CA ILE A 141 -11.13 2.71 -26.03
C ILE A 141 -11.34 1.96 -24.74
N ASN A 142 -10.58 0.87 -24.55
CA ASN A 142 -10.60 0.08 -23.35
C ASN A 142 -9.37 0.41 -22.50
N MET A 143 -9.59 0.54 -21.20
CA MET A 143 -8.55 0.89 -20.24
C MET A 143 -8.57 -0.14 -19.12
N SER A 144 -7.40 -0.62 -18.72
CA SER A 144 -7.23 -1.54 -17.61
C SER A 144 -6.10 -1.10 -16.68
N PHE A 145 -6.33 -1.12 -15.38
CA PHE A 145 -5.31 -0.86 -14.37
C PHE A 145 -4.69 -2.18 -13.87
N SER A 146 -3.41 -2.15 -13.49
CA SER A 146 -2.73 -3.32 -12.89
C SER A 146 -3.36 -3.76 -11.57
N GLU A 147 -3.98 -2.81 -10.87
CA GLU A 147 -4.60 -2.98 -9.56
C GLU A 147 -5.67 -1.90 -9.33
N PRO A 148 -6.52 -2.04 -8.29
CA PRO A 148 -7.55 -1.04 -7.99
C PRO A 148 -6.97 0.32 -7.61
N CYS A 149 -7.22 1.34 -8.43
CA CYS A 149 -6.81 2.73 -8.15
C CYS A 149 -8.01 3.53 -7.61
N THR A 150 -8.22 3.49 -6.29
CA THR A 150 -9.45 3.97 -5.65
C THR A 150 -9.31 5.28 -4.89
N GLY A 151 -8.10 5.60 -4.41
CA GLY A 151 -7.85 6.88 -3.75
C GLY A 151 -8.09 8.05 -4.71
N GLY A 152 -8.45 9.22 -4.19
CA GLY A 152 -8.71 10.41 -5.02
C GLY A 152 -10.00 10.36 -5.87
N GLY A 153 -10.80 9.29 -5.76
CA GLY A 153 -12.05 9.11 -6.53
C GLY A 153 -11.92 8.17 -7.73
N GLY A 154 -10.71 7.64 -7.99
CA GLY A 154 -10.43 6.71 -9.08
C GLY A 154 -10.58 7.32 -10.47
N PHE A 155 -10.67 6.47 -11.48
CA PHE A 155 -10.82 6.92 -12.87
C PHE A 155 -12.21 7.53 -13.12
N ALA A 156 -12.22 8.75 -13.64
CA ALA A 156 -13.44 9.47 -13.97
C ALA A 156 -13.31 10.23 -15.30
N CYS A 157 -14.43 10.33 -16.01
CA CYS A 157 -14.60 11.17 -17.19
C CYS A 157 -15.99 11.79 -17.19
N SER A 158 -16.14 12.93 -16.51
CA SER A 158 -17.41 13.65 -16.34
C SER A 158 -17.65 14.67 -17.45
N SER A 159 -16.57 15.26 -17.99
CA SER A 159 -16.63 16.16 -19.14
C SER A 159 -15.37 16.03 -19.99
N VAL A 160 -15.34 16.68 -21.16
CA VAL A 160 -14.15 16.71 -22.02
C VAL A 160 -12.95 17.35 -21.31
N ASN A 161 -13.20 18.30 -20.39
CA ASN A 161 -12.16 19.00 -19.63
C ASN A 161 -11.91 18.39 -18.24
N ALA A 162 -12.71 17.40 -17.84
CA ALA A 162 -12.64 16.73 -16.54
C ALA A 162 -12.70 15.22 -16.77
N CYS A 163 -11.66 14.71 -17.44
CA CYS A 163 -11.50 13.31 -17.77
C CYS A 163 -10.04 12.95 -17.60
N ASN A 164 -9.79 11.85 -16.89
CA ASN A 164 -8.42 11.37 -16.68
C ASN A 164 -7.83 10.75 -17.95
N LEU A 165 -8.65 10.44 -18.97
CA LEU A 165 -8.16 10.08 -20.30
C LEU A 165 -7.94 11.35 -21.13
N LEU A 166 -6.69 11.68 -21.38
CA LEU A 166 -6.28 12.80 -22.21
C LEU A 166 -6.19 12.36 -23.67
N VAL A 167 -6.84 13.10 -24.56
CA VAL A 167 -6.88 12.85 -25.99
C VAL A 167 -6.19 14.00 -26.72
N HIS A 168 -5.06 13.72 -27.36
CA HIS A 168 -4.32 14.67 -28.17
C HIS A 168 -4.54 14.40 -29.65
N GLY A 169 -4.68 15.47 -30.45
CA GLY A 169 -4.89 15.39 -31.89
C GLY A 169 -6.34 15.63 -32.30
N ALA A 170 -6.74 15.06 -33.44
CA ALA A 170 -8.04 15.28 -34.06
C ALA A 170 -9.16 14.40 -33.48
N GLY A 171 -9.27 14.36 -32.15
CA GLY A 171 -10.29 13.59 -31.44
C GLY A 171 -10.60 14.16 -30.06
N LYS A 172 -11.76 13.77 -29.52
CA LYS A 172 -12.20 14.15 -28.16
C LYS A 172 -12.90 12.97 -27.50
N VAL A 173 -12.69 12.82 -26.20
CA VAL A 173 -13.47 11.84 -25.41
C VAL A 173 -14.95 12.20 -25.44
N ILE A 174 -15.82 11.18 -25.40
CA ILE A 174 -17.27 11.31 -25.24
C ILE A 174 -17.63 10.88 -23.80
N PRO A 175 -17.71 11.81 -22.84
CA PRO A 175 -17.79 11.47 -21.40
C PRO A 175 -18.98 10.58 -21.04
N ASN A 176 -20.16 10.88 -21.60
CA ASN A 176 -21.40 10.13 -21.35
C ASN A 176 -21.39 8.67 -21.87
N SER A 177 -20.34 8.28 -22.60
CA SER A 177 -20.17 6.90 -23.08
C SER A 177 -19.37 6.01 -22.13
N LEU A 178 -18.87 6.56 -21.02
CA LEU A 178 -18.08 5.82 -20.03
C LEU A 178 -18.86 4.62 -19.50
N LYS A 179 -18.26 3.44 -19.61
CA LYS A 179 -18.73 2.18 -19.06
C LYS A 179 -17.70 1.63 -18.08
N ILE A 180 -18.18 1.24 -16.91
CA ILE A 180 -17.40 0.52 -15.91
C ILE A 180 -17.57 -0.97 -16.22
N LEU A 181 -16.51 -1.61 -16.71
CA LEU A 181 -16.52 -3.05 -17.01
C LEU A 181 -16.23 -3.86 -15.74
N GLN A 182 -15.23 -3.41 -14.99
CA GLN A 182 -14.90 -3.93 -13.67
C GLN A 182 -14.56 -2.74 -12.78
N PRO A 183 -15.27 -2.52 -11.65
CA PRO A 183 -15.03 -1.39 -10.76
C PRO A 183 -13.55 -1.26 -10.40
N ASN A 184 -13.00 -0.06 -10.53
CA ASN A 184 -11.63 0.32 -10.17
C ASN A 184 -10.51 -0.33 -10.99
N LEU A 185 -10.86 -1.20 -11.96
CA LEU A 185 -9.88 -1.97 -12.73
C LEU A 185 -10.05 -1.80 -14.23
N GLN A 186 -11.28 -1.85 -14.76
CA GLN A 186 -11.51 -1.87 -16.19
C GLN A 186 -12.64 -0.95 -16.62
N TYR A 187 -12.37 -0.16 -17.65
CA TYR A 187 -13.27 0.86 -18.17
C TYR A 187 -13.28 0.83 -19.70
N SER A 188 -14.37 1.31 -20.28
CA SER A 188 -14.48 1.56 -21.71
C SER A 188 -15.08 2.93 -21.96
N VAL A 189 -14.54 3.70 -22.89
CA VAL A 189 -15.06 5.02 -23.27
C VAL A 189 -14.91 5.22 -24.76
N LEU A 190 -15.86 5.92 -25.38
CA LEU A 190 -15.77 6.29 -26.78
C LEU A 190 -14.94 7.57 -26.94
N VAL A 191 -14.08 7.58 -27.95
CA VAL A 191 -13.42 8.77 -28.47
C VAL A 191 -14.00 9.09 -29.83
N GLY A 192 -14.57 10.29 -29.95
CA GLY A 192 -15.07 10.83 -31.21
C GLY A 192 -13.92 11.45 -31.99
N LEU A 193 -13.82 11.10 -33.27
CA LEU A 193 -12.82 11.60 -34.20
C LEU A 193 -13.41 12.72 -35.07
N SER A 194 -12.57 13.66 -35.47
CA SER A 194 -12.99 14.76 -36.34
C SER A 194 -13.35 14.25 -37.74
N SER A 195 -14.57 14.49 -38.20
CA SER A 195 -15.02 14.15 -39.55
C SER A 195 -14.32 14.96 -40.65
N THR A 196 -13.64 16.05 -40.28
CA THR A 196 -12.89 16.91 -41.21
C THR A 196 -11.44 16.50 -41.38
N ALA A 197 -10.93 15.60 -40.54
CA ALA A 197 -9.54 15.16 -40.60
C ALA A 197 -9.40 13.96 -41.55
N GLN A 198 -8.97 14.19 -42.80
CA GLN A 198 -8.78 13.12 -43.79
C GLN A 198 -7.73 12.09 -43.35
N TYR A 199 -6.68 12.56 -42.68
CA TYR A 199 -5.63 11.76 -42.06
C TYR A 199 -5.18 12.41 -40.75
N GLY A 200 -4.68 11.61 -39.82
CA GLY A 200 -4.15 12.15 -38.57
C GLY A 200 -3.69 11.08 -37.58
N ARG A 201 -3.24 11.55 -36.43
CA ARG A 201 -2.90 10.70 -35.28
C ARG A 201 -3.62 11.23 -34.06
N VAL A 202 -4.23 10.32 -33.30
CA VAL A 202 -4.75 10.59 -31.97
C VAL A 202 -3.90 9.82 -30.97
N ILE A 203 -3.39 10.55 -29.98
CA ILE A 203 -2.55 10.00 -28.91
C ILE A 203 -3.36 10.03 -27.63
N LEU A 204 -3.44 8.88 -26.97
CA LEU A 204 -4.17 8.73 -25.72
C LEU A 204 -3.19 8.52 -24.57
N VAL A 205 -3.36 9.30 -23.52
CA VAL A 205 -2.52 9.31 -22.32
C VAL A 205 -3.41 9.38 -21.09
N MET A 206 -3.01 8.73 -20.00
CA MET A 206 -3.68 8.93 -18.71
C MET A 206 -3.12 10.16 -18.01
N ASP A 207 -4.00 10.92 -17.36
CA ASP A 207 -3.62 11.98 -16.45
C ASP A 207 -2.84 11.42 -15.25
N MET A 208 -2.05 12.25 -14.58
CA MET A 208 -1.19 11.83 -13.49
C MET A 208 -1.79 12.17 -12.13
N ASN A 209 -1.44 11.39 -11.10
CA ASN A 209 -1.76 11.64 -9.69
C ASN A 209 -3.27 11.78 -9.38
N PHE A 210 -4.16 11.34 -10.27
CA PHE A 210 -5.61 11.41 -10.02
C PHE A 210 -6.08 10.34 -9.05
N CYS A 211 -5.31 9.27 -8.85
CA CYS A 211 -5.66 8.21 -7.93
C CYS A 211 -4.45 7.58 -7.22
N THR A 212 -4.75 6.84 -6.15
CA THR A 212 -3.81 5.97 -5.45
C THR A 212 -4.37 4.55 -5.32
N ASP A 213 -3.48 3.58 -5.18
CA ASP A 213 -3.83 2.23 -4.74
C ASP A 213 -4.19 2.18 -3.24
N SER A 214 -4.33 0.97 -2.71
CA SER A 214 -4.62 0.70 -1.31
C SER A 214 -3.46 0.97 -0.35
N ALA A 215 -2.21 0.91 -0.83
CA ALA A 215 -0.99 1.17 -0.06
C ALA A 215 -0.60 2.66 -0.04
N GLY A 216 -1.23 3.47 -0.90
CA GLY A 216 -1.02 4.91 -1.04
C GLY A 216 -0.06 5.29 -2.16
N ASN A 217 0.34 4.38 -3.06
CA ASN A 217 1.13 4.75 -4.21
C ASN A 217 0.29 5.54 -5.21
N LYS A 218 0.81 6.68 -5.66
CA LYS A 218 0.14 7.55 -6.63
C LYS A 218 0.36 7.03 -8.04
N PHE A 219 -0.70 7.02 -8.84
CA PHE A 219 -0.61 6.79 -10.28
C PHE A 219 0.30 7.85 -10.93
N LYS A 220 1.37 7.43 -11.62
CA LYS A 220 2.40 8.32 -12.18
C LYS A 220 2.79 7.99 -13.61
N GLU A 221 2.03 7.16 -14.32
CA GLU A 221 2.45 6.69 -15.63
C GLU A 221 2.37 7.80 -16.70
N THR A 222 3.50 8.09 -17.33
CA THR A 222 3.66 9.12 -18.38
C THR A 222 3.89 8.53 -19.76
N LYS A 223 3.83 7.20 -19.89
CA LYS A 223 4.11 6.53 -21.16
C LYS A 223 2.96 6.76 -22.14
N ILE A 224 3.26 6.89 -23.42
CA ILE A 224 2.23 6.81 -24.46
C ILE A 224 1.62 5.41 -24.38
N LEU A 225 0.36 5.35 -23.96
CA LEU A 225 -0.34 4.08 -23.77
C LEU A 225 -0.97 3.60 -25.09
N LEU A 226 -1.39 4.53 -25.96
CA LEU A 226 -1.90 4.19 -27.29
C LEU A 226 -1.71 5.32 -28.30
N SER A 227 -1.34 4.95 -29.53
CA SER A 227 -1.30 5.85 -30.70
C SER A 227 -2.20 5.29 -31.79
N LEU A 228 -3.31 5.97 -32.06
CA LEU A 228 -4.27 5.60 -33.09
C LEU A 228 -4.02 6.44 -34.34
N CYS A 229 -3.89 5.78 -35.48
CA CYS A 229 -3.81 6.45 -36.78
C CYS A 229 -5.22 6.53 -37.39
N ILE A 230 -5.56 7.71 -37.90
CA ILE A 230 -6.84 7.98 -38.55
C ILE A 230 -6.60 8.05 -40.05
N SER A 231 -7.39 7.29 -40.81
CA SER A 231 -7.47 7.39 -42.26
C SER A 231 -8.95 7.33 -42.65
N ILE A 232 -9.47 8.39 -43.27
CA ILE A 232 -10.87 8.45 -43.72
C ILE A 232 -10.99 8.06 -45.20
N ASP A 233 -9.90 7.65 -45.86
CA ASP A 233 -9.97 7.17 -47.25
C ASP A 233 -10.58 5.77 -47.32
N GLU A 234 -11.76 5.67 -47.94
CA GLU A 234 -12.50 4.43 -48.27
C GLU A 234 -11.71 3.42 -49.14
N VAL A 235 -10.47 3.71 -49.52
CA VAL A 235 -9.70 2.91 -50.50
C VAL A 235 -8.46 2.21 -49.89
N SER A 236 -8.07 2.51 -48.65
CA SER A 236 -6.80 1.98 -48.11
C SER A 236 -6.92 0.66 -47.31
N THR A 237 -7.80 -0.26 -47.71
CA THR A 237 -7.79 -1.66 -47.20
C THR A 237 -6.89 -2.59 -48.01
N SER A 238 -6.16 -2.11 -49.03
CA SER A 238 -5.41 -2.99 -49.95
C SER A 238 -3.91 -2.75 -50.09
N LEU A 239 -3.31 -1.75 -49.44
CA LEU A 239 -1.87 -1.50 -49.58
C LEU A 239 -1.25 -1.32 -48.19
N LEU A 240 -0.71 -2.41 -47.67
CA LEU A 240 0.55 -2.50 -46.89
C LEU A 240 0.66 -3.94 -46.36
N THR A 241 0.89 -4.88 -47.28
CA THR A 241 1.61 -6.10 -46.96
C THR A 241 2.99 -5.69 -46.45
N PHE A 242 3.29 -5.97 -45.17
CA PHE A 242 4.66 -5.88 -44.67
C PHE A 242 5.54 -6.83 -45.50
N PRO A 243 6.63 -6.37 -46.15
CA PRO A 243 7.59 -7.31 -46.70
C PRO A 243 8.18 -8.10 -45.53
N LYS A 244 8.07 -9.43 -45.59
CA LYS A 244 8.86 -10.34 -44.74
C LYS A 244 10.34 -10.00 -44.97
N GLY A 245 10.94 -9.30 -44.01
CA GLY A 245 12.38 -9.14 -43.95
C GLY A 245 13.01 -10.49 -43.62
N ASN A 246 13.75 -11.05 -44.60
CA ASN A 246 14.68 -12.14 -44.38
C ASN A 246 15.72 -11.72 -43.35
N PHE A 247 15.81 -12.45 -42.24
CA PHE A 247 17.03 -12.53 -41.46
C PHE A 247 17.93 -13.58 -42.12
N ASN A 248 19.02 -13.13 -42.73
CA ASN A 248 20.21 -13.95 -42.89
C ASN A 248 21.00 -13.93 -41.58
#